data_AF-A0A964LK12-F1
#
_entry.id   AF-A0A964LK12-F1
#
_cell.length_a   1.000
_cell.length_b   1.000
_cell.length_c   1.000
_cell.angle_alpha   90.00
_cell.angle_beta   90.00
_cell.angle_gamma   90.00
#
_symmetry.space_group_name_H-M   'P 1'
#
loop_
_entity.id
_entity.type
_entity.pdbx_description
1 polymer ?
#
loop_
_entity_poly.entity_id
_entity_poly.type
_entity_poly.pdbx_seq_one_letter_code
_entity_poly.pdbx_strand_id
1 'polypeptide(L)'
;MSATKRPNGRLKLALWDIGTVFWVCIVGSTLHFAFELSEYWRPMALFGAVNESAWEHTKMYFWPGLFAALVQYTYTRDVANNYWLGKAAALALTPFLIWVTYFSYMSWVASSGGKASLPTMLSIMVLGISVGQATSWYILTRPPFQVDTRRYAAGTIAALTAVFATFSYFPPRAFLFENFFCYQYTGEHGILDDYGPYRVFVKVEADGATKAGGGVNYCAGRQRSTAPVAPDAG
;
A
#
# COMPACT_ATOMS: atom_id res chain seq x y z
N MET A 1 26.96 10.20 31.16
CA MET A 1 26.12 9.23 31.89
C MET A 1 25.42 8.35 30.88
N SER A 2 25.86 7.09 30.73
CA SER A 2 25.22 6.12 29.84
C SER A 2 23.97 5.60 30.53
N ALA A 3 22.80 6.04 30.09
CA ALA A 3 21.54 5.46 30.54
C ALA A 3 21.43 4.04 29.97
N THR A 4 21.78 3.05 30.79
CA THR A 4 21.45 1.64 30.55
C THR A 4 19.94 1.52 30.45
N LYS A 5 19.40 1.57 29.22
CA LYS A 5 17.96 1.38 28.97
C LYS A 5 17.54 0.04 29.55
N ARG A 6 16.55 0.06 30.44
CA ARG A 6 15.98 -1.13 31.08
C ARG A 6 15.57 -2.14 29.99
N PRO A 7 15.82 -3.45 30.17
CA PRO A 7 15.48 -4.49 29.17
C PRO A 7 14.01 -4.43 28.71
N ASN A 8 13.10 -3.98 29.58
CA ASN A 8 11.68 -3.79 29.31
C ASN A 8 11.39 -2.78 28.16
N GLY A 9 12.29 -1.82 27.91
CA GLY A 9 12.09 -0.82 26.86
C GLY A 9 12.20 -1.40 25.45
N ARG A 10 13.15 -2.31 25.21
CA ARG A 10 13.33 -2.95 23.89
C ARG A 10 12.16 -3.86 23.54
N LEU A 11 11.66 -4.61 24.53
CA LEU A 11 10.49 -5.46 24.37
C LEU A 11 9.23 -4.62 24.13
N LYS A 12 9.01 -3.55 24.91
CA LYS A 12 7.89 -2.62 24.70
C LYS A 12 7.87 -2.10 23.26
N LEU A 13 9.02 -1.63 22.76
CA LEU A 13 9.14 -1.16 21.37
C LEU A 13 8.86 -2.26 20.35
N ALA A 14 9.35 -3.48 20.58
CA ALA A 14 9.10 -4.61 19.69
C ALA A 14 7.61 -4.95 19.61
N LEU A 15 6.90 -4.99 20.74
CA LEU A 15 5.46 -5.27 20.79
C LEU A 15 4.65 -4.20 20.06
N TRP A 16 5.03 -2.92 20.17
CA TRP A 16 4.40 -1.85 19.41
C TRP A 16 4.62 -1.98 17.90
N ASP A 17 5.84 -2.29 17.47
CA ASP A 17 6.16 -2.44 16.05
C ASP A 17 5.50 -3.70 15.46
N ILE A 18 5.40 -4.81 16.22
CA ILE A 18 4.61 -6.01 15.85
C ILE A 18 3.12 -5.66 15.74
N GLY A 19 2.56 -4.97 16.74
CA GLY A 19 1.18 -4.52 16.70
C GLY A 19 0.89 -3.60 15.51
N THR A 20 1.86 -2.78 15.12
CA THR A 20 1.78 -1.92 13.93
C THR A 20 1.71 -2.75 12.64
N VAL A 21 2.43 -3.87 12.55
CA VAL A 21 2.30 -4.78 11.38
C VAL A 21 0.86 -5.26 11.23
N PHE A 22 0.25 -5.79 12.29
CA PHE A 22 -1.14 -6.26 12.24
C PHE A 22 -2.13 -5.14 11.92
N TRP A 23 -1.96 -3.97 12.56
CA TRP A 23 -2.77 -2.78 12.31
C TRP A 23 -2.74 -2.36 10.83
N VAL A 24 -1.55 -2.22 10.26
CA VAL A 24 -1.40 -1.79 8.86
C VAL A 24 -1.95 -2.82 7.89
N CYS A 25 -1.73 -4.12 8.13
CA CYS A 25 -2.31 -5.17 7.30
C CYS A 25 -3.84 -5.12 7.30
N ILE A 26 -4.48 -4.98 8.47
CA ILE A 26 -5.95 -4.98 8.57
C ILE A 26 -6.52 -3.69 7.99
N VAL A 27 -6.10 -2.53 8.50
CA VAL A 27 -6.67 -1.23 8.11
C VAL A 27 -6.32 -0.88 6.67
N GLY A 28 -5.10 -1.18 6.23
CA GLY A 28 -4.69 -1.01 4.85
C GLY A 28 -5.53 -1.86 3.89
N SER A 29 -5.81 -3.12 4.23
CA SER A 29 -6.71 -3.97 3.44
C SER A 29 -8.14 -3.43 3.42
N THR A 30 -8.63 -2.83 4.51
CA THR A 30 -9.93 -2.14 4.50
C THR A 30 -9.91 -0.91 3.60
N LEU A 31 -8.81 -0.14 3.60
CA LEU A 31 -8.65 1.02 2.73
C LEU A 31 -8.59 0.68 1.23
N HIS A 32 -8.21 -0.55 0.87
CA HIS A 32 -8.30 -1.05 -0.52
C HIS A 32 -9.72 -0.90 -1.07
N PHE A 33 -10.72 -1.24 -0.26
CA PHE A 33 -12.14 -1.20 -0.63
C PHE A 33 -12.82 0.15 -0.36
N ALA A 34 -12.19 1.04 0.41
CA ALA A 34 -12.83 2.24 0.95
C ALA A 34 -13.30 3.21 -0.14
N PHE A 35 -12.57 3.32 -1.26
CA PHE A 35 -12.96 4.22 -2.34
C PHE A 35 -14.26 3.77 -3.01
N GLU A 36 -14.39 2.48 -3.33
CA GLU A 36 -15.62 1.91 -3.87
C GLU A 36 -16.79 1.95 -2.86
N LEU A 37 -16.54 1.56 -1.60
CA LEU A 37 -17.57 1.58 -0.55
C LEU A 37 -18.07 2.98 -0.23
N SER A 38 -17.30 4.01 -0.58
CA SER A 38 -17.72 5.41 -0.50
C SER A 38 -18.44 5.92 -1.76
N GLU A 39 -18.82 5.02 -2.68
CA GLU A 39 -19.36 5.36 -4.00
C GLU A 39 -18.43 6.31 -4.79
N TYR A 40 -17.13 6.02 -4.72
CA TYR A 40 -16.06 6.80 -5.38
C TYR A 40 -16.04 8.28 -4.98
N TRP A 41 -16.41 8.57 -3.73
CA TRP A 41 -16.36 9.93 -3.18
C TRP A 41 -14.93 10.46 -3.25
N ARG A 42 -14.71 11.48 -4.10
CA ARG A 42 -13.37 11.98 -4.46
C ARG A 42 -12.42 12.20 -3.27
N PRO A 43 -12.82 12.81 -2.13
CA PRO A 43 -11.93 12.94 -0.97
C PRO A 43 -11.39 11.63 -0.40
N MET A 44 -12.11 10.51 -0.55
CA MET A 44 -11.63 9.18 -0.15
C MET A 44 -10.39 8.74 -0.95
N ALA A 45 -10.14 9.33 -2.13
CA ALA A 45 -8.92 9.14 -2.90
C ALA A 45 -7.65 9.55 -2.16
N LEU A 46 -7.77 10.36 -1.10
CA LEU A 46 -6.63 10.64 -0.22
C LEU A 46 -6.12 9.36 0.44
N PHE A 47 -7.02 8.50 0.91
CA PHE A 47 -6.69 7.35 1.75
C PHE A 47 -6.77 6.00 1.02
N GLY A 48 -7.89 5.75 0.35
CA GLY A 48 -8.19 4.48 -0.28
C GLY A 48 -7.57 4.33 -1.67
N ALA A 49 -7.45 3.09 -2.14
CA ALA A 49 -6.96 2.81 -3.49
C ALA A 49 -7.98 3.27 -4.53
N VAL A 50 -7.58 4.17 -5.43
CA VAL A 50 -8.48 4.64 -6.52
C VAL A 50 -8.40 3.79 -7.78
N ASN A 51 -7.42 2.90 -7.87
CA ASN A 51 -7.27 1.92 -8.94
C ASN A 51 -6.35 0.79 -8.46
N GLU A 52 -6.09 -0.21 -9.29
CA GLU A 52 -5.29 -1.40 -8.91
C GLU A 52 -3.78 -1.25 -9.14
N SER A 53 -3.27 -0.01 -9.30
CA SER A 53 -1.83 0.23 -9.46
C SER A 53 -1.04 -0.12 -8.19
N ALA A 54 0.25 -0.45 -8.36
CA ALA A 54 1.14 -0.71 -7.24
C ALA A 54 1.34 0.52 -6.34
N TRP A 55 1.23 1.73 -6.89
CA TRP A 55 1.22 2.97 -6.12
C TRP A 55 0.08 3.00 -5.11
N GLU A 56 -1.16 2.83 -5.57
CA GLU A 56 -2.38 2.91 -4.76
C GLU A 56 -2.39 1.88 -3.63
N HIS A 57 -1.91 0.65 -3.92
CA HIS A 57 -1.72 -0.39 -2.91
C HIS A 57 -0.74 -0.02 -1.81
N THR A 58 0.35 0.70 -2.14
CA THR A 58 1.29 1.13 -1.10
C THR A 58 0.85 2.39 -0.35
N LYS A 59 0.08 3.27 -1.00
CA LYS A 59 -0.53 4.46 -0.38
C LYS A 59 -1.46 4.07 0.77
N MET A 60 -2.32 3.07 0.55
CA MET A 60 -3.25 2.62 1.60
C MET A 60 -2.56 2.03 2.83
N TYR A 61 -1.29 1.57 2.73
CA TYR A 61 -0.50 1.15 3.89
C TYR A 61 0.20 2.32 4.60
N PHE A 62 0.54 3.38 3.86
CA PHE A 62 1.22 4.55 4.40
C PHE A 62 0.40 5.26 5.48
N TRP A 63 -0.89 5.52 5.24
CA TRP A 63 -1.76 6.23 6.18
C TRP A 63 -1.93 5.56 7.55
N PRO A 64 -2.31 4.27 7.64
CA PRO A 64 -2.37 3.58 8.92
C PRO A 64 -0.99 3.46 9.58
N GLY A 65 0.09 3.35 8.79
CA GLY A 65 1.46 3.35 9.30
C GLY A 65 1.86 4.69 9.93
N LEU A 66 1.53 5.81 9.29
CA LEU A 66 1.77 7.16 9.80
C LEU A 66 0.93 7.39 11.06
N PHE A 67 -0.34 7.02 11.05
CA PHE A 67 -1.21 7.08 12.22
C PHE A 67 -0.64 6.28 13.40
N ALA A 68 -0.23 5.04 13.18
CA ALA A 68 0.39 4.20 14.22
C ALA A 68 1.69 4.83 14.77
N ALA A 69 2.51 5.46 13.93
CA ALA A 69 3.69 6.20 14.36
C ALA A 69 3.34 7.39 15.27
N LEU A 70 2.29 8.14 14.94
CA LEU A 70 1.82 9.24 15.80
C LEU A 70 1.32 8.72 17.16
N VAL A 71 0.52 7.65 17.15
CA VAL A 71 -0.03 7.03 18.38
C VAL A 71 1.09 6.47 19.25
N GLN A 72 1.96 5.62 18.70
CA GLN A 72 3.05 5.00 19.45
C GLN A 72 4.00 6.03 20.07
N TYR A 73 4.22 7.18 19.42
CA TYR A 73 5.04 8.26 19.97
C TYR A 73 4.56 8.68 21.36
N THR A 74 3.25 8.75 21.58
CA THR A 74 2.66 9.14 22.88
C THR A 74 3.01 8.15 24.00
N TYR A 75 3.22 6.87 23.68
CA TYR A 75 3.46 5.81 24.66
C TYR A 75 4.92 5.37 24.79
N THR A 76 5.79 5.68 23.81
CA THR A 76 7.15 5.15 23.77
C THR A 76 8.26 6.18 23.58
N ARG A 77 7.94 7.48 23.49
CA ARG A 77 8.95 8.55 23.28
C ARG A 77 10.03 8.62 24.36
N ASP A 78 9.72 8.19 25.58
CA ASP A 78 10.63 8.16 26.75
C ASP A 78 11.62 6.99 26.68
N VAL A 79 11.24 5.89 26.04
CA VAL A 79 12.07 4.68 25.91
C VAL A 79 12.71 4.52 24.53
N ALA A 80 12.31 5.30 23.53
CA ALA A 80 12.88 5.29 22.19
C ALA A 80 14.05 6.27 22.04
N ASN A 81 15.06 5.94 21.22
CA ASN A 81 16.14 6.88 20.89
C ASN A 81 15.79 7.69 19.65
N ASN A 82 16.04 7.11 18.47
CA ASN A 82 15.93 7.78 17.19
C ASN A 82 14.51 7.69 16.62
N TYR A 83 13.50 8.14 17.40
CA TYR A 83 12.10 7.82 17.15
C TYR A 83 11.62 8.12 15.73
N TRP A 84 11.64 9.40 15.36
CA TRP A 84 11.14 9.84 14.07
C TRP A 84 11.97 9.32 12.91
N LEU A 85 13.27 9.10 13.09
CA LEU A 85 14.12 8.48 12.08
C LEU A 85 13.71 7.02 11.82
N GLY A 86 13.46 6.24 12.87
CA GLY A 86 13.01 4.86 12.74
C GLY A 86 11.66 4.78 12.03
N LYS A 87 10.73 5.67 12.34
CA LYS A 87 9.41 5.72 11.69
C LYS A 87 9.47 6.24 10.26
N ALA A 88 10.27 7.27 9.97
CA ALA A 88 10.52 7.72 8.60
C ALA A 88 11.14 6.61 7.74
N ALA A 89 12.12 5.88 8.27
CA ALA A 89 12.73 4.74 7.58
C ALA A 89 11.72 3.63 7.29
N ALA A 90 10.87 3.28 8.26
CA ALA A 90 9.83 2.27 8.06
C ALA A 90 8.81 2.68 6.99
N LEU A 91 8.34 3.93 7.04
CA LEU A 91 7.38 4.49 6.08
C LEU A 91 7.95 4.58 4.65
N ALA A 92 9.25 4.81 4.49
CA ALA A 92 9.92 4.83 3.19
C ALA A 92 10.27 3.42 2.69
N LEU A 93 10.76 2.55 3.57
CA LEU A 93 11.22 1.21 3.20
C LEU A 93 10.07 0.28 2.83
N THR A 94 8.93 0.39 3.50
CA THR A 94 7.74 -0.44 3.23
C THR A 94 7.30 -0.37 1.75
N PRO A 95 6.95 0.81 1.18
CA PRO A 95 6.55 0.89 -0.22
C PRO A 95 7.68 0.47 -1.17
N PHE A 96 8.92 0.89 -0.90
CA PHE A 96 10.07 0.54 -1.73
C PHE A 96 10.26 -0.98 -1.84
N LEU A 97 10.25 -1.68 -0.69
CA LEU A 97 10.44 -3.13 -0.67
C LEU A 97 9.27 -3.86 -1.32
N ILE A 98 8.03 -3.39 -1.11
CA ILE A 98 6.84 -3.94 -1.78
C ILE A 98 6.99 -3.79 -3.30
N TRP A 99 7.36 -2.61 -3.82
CA TRP A 99 7.54 -2.42 -5.26
C TRP A 99 8.61 -3.35 -5.83
N VAL A 100 9.79 -3.39 -5.22
CA VAL A 100 10.90 -4.24 -5.71
C VAL A 100 10.49 -5.70 -5.74
N THR A 101 9.89 -6.21 -4.68
CA THR A 101 9.51 -7.62 -4.59
C THR A 101 8.30 -7.96 -5.46
N TYR A 102 7.29 -7.08 -5.54
CA TYR A 102 6.13 -7.23 -6.41
C TYR A 102 6.52 -7.26 -7.89
N PHE A 103 7.29 -6.29 -8.37
CA PHE A 103 7.68 -6.27 -9.78
C PHE A 103 8.65 -7.40 -10.13
N SER A 104 9.50 -7.84 -9.19
CA SER A 104 10.32 -9.04 -9.37
C SER A 104 9.45 -10.29 -9.51
N TYR A 105 8.43 -10.43 -8.66
CA TYR A 105 7.46 -11.52 -8.73
C TYR A 105 6.67 -11.52 -10.04
N MET A 106 6.12 -10.38 -10.44
CA MET A 106 5.37 -10.25 -11.70
C MET A 106 6.25 -10.55 -12.92
N SER A 107 7.52 -10.11 -12.92
CA SER A 107 8.48 -10.43 -13.98
C SER A 107 8.75 -11.93 -14.06
N TRP A 108 8.92 -12.59 -12.92
CA TRP A 108 9.09 -14.03 -12.87
C TRP A 108 7.86 -14.79 -13.37
N VAL A 109 6.65 -14.39 -12.95
CA VAL A 109 5.38 -14.97 -13.45
C VAL A 109 5.28 -14.85 -14.97
N ALA A 110 5.57 -13.66 -15.52
CA ALA A 110 5.53 -13.43 -16.96
C ALA A 110 6.54 -14.31 -17.72
N SER A 111 7.77 -14.46 -17.20
CA SER A 111 8.82 -15.26 -17.84
C SER A 111 8.60 -16.78 -17.74
N SER A 112 7.91 -17.25 -16.71
CA SER A 112 7.70 -18.68 -16.43
C SER A 112 6.42 -19.24 -17.05
N GLY A 113 5.56 -18.38 -17.64
CA GLY A 113 4.22 -18.76 -18.07
C GLY A 113 3.28 -19.12 -16.92
N GLY A 114 3.65 -18.73 -15.69
CA GLY A 114 2.86 -18.97 -14.49
C GLY A 114 1.63 -18.07 -14.39
N LYS A 115 0.82 -18.30 -13.35
CA LYS A 115 -0.28 -17.39 -12.97
C LYS A 115 0.07 -16.68 -11.69
N ALA A 116 -0.21 -15.38 -11.64
CA ALA A 116 -0.06 -14.63 -10.41
C ALA A 116 -1.05 -15.12 -9.34
N SER A 117 -0.61 -15.09 -8.09
CA SER A 117 -1.24 -15.70 -6.93
C SER A 117 -1.53 -14.64 -5.88
N LEU A 118 -2.79 -14.49 -5.50
CA LEU A 118 -3.21 -13.57 -4.45
C LEU A 118 -2.49 -13.86 -3.11
N PRO A 119 -2.38 -15.12 -2.63
CA PRO A 119 -1.57 -15.44 -1.45
C PRO A 119 -0.13 -14.92 -1.51
N THR A 120 0.51 -15.00 -2.67
CA THR A 120 1.89 -14.49 -2.85
C THR A 120 1.93 -12.96 -2.77
N MET A 121 0.98 -12.25 -3.39
CA MET A 121 0.89 -10.79 -3.31
C MET A 121 0.62 -10.30 -1.89
N LEU A 122 -0.27 -10.98 -1.15
CA LEU A 122 -0.49 -10.70 0.28
C LEU A 122 0.77 -10.98 1.13
N SER A 123 1.53 -12.03 0.80
CA SER A 123 2.79 -12.33 1.50
C SER A 123 3.85 -11.25 1.26
N ILE A 124 3.91 -10.69 0.04
CA ILE A 124 4.77 -9.55 -0.29
C ILE A 124 4.39 -8.32 0.53
N MET A 125 3.09 -8.01 0.65
CA MET A 125 2.59 -6.94 1.53
C MET A 125 3.07 -7.17 2.98
N VAL A 126 2.79 -8.34 3.55
CA VAL A 126 3.15 -8.66 4.95
C VAL A 126 4.66 -8.57 5.17
N LEU A 127 5.47 -9.09 4.24
CA LEU A 127 6.92 -9.02 4.30
C LEU A 127 7.41 -7.56 4.28
N GLY A 128 6.91 -6.75 3.35
CA GLY A 128 7.24 -5.34 3.21
C GLY A 128 7.01 -4.54 4.49
N ILE A 129 5.81 -4.68 5.06
CA ILE A 129 5.42 -4.01 6.31
C ILE A 129 6.27 -4.53 7.48
N SER A 130 6.49 -5.85 7.57
CA SER A 130 7.26 -6.46 8.65
C SER A 130 8.73 -6.01 8.65
N VAL A 131 9.38 -5.95 7.48
CA VAL A 131 10.76 -5.46 7.36
C VAL A 131 10.85 -3.97 7.66
N GLY A 132 9.86 -3.17 7.24
CA GLY A 132 9.74 -1.77 7.61
C GLY A 132 9.69 -1.59 9.14
N GLN A 133 8.81 -2.33 9.83
CA GLN A 133 8.68 -2.24 11.28
C GLN A 133 9.89 -2.81 12.03
N ALA A 134 10.50 -3.90 11.54
CA ALA A 134 11.76 -4.41 12.09
C ALA A 134 12.89 -3.38 11.97
N THR A 135 12.95 -2.63 10.86
CA THR A 135 13.90 -1.53 10.65
C THR A 135 13.64 -0.38 11.61
N SER A 136 12.37 -0.02 11.84
CA SER A 136 11.97 0.91 12.91
C SER A 136 12.53 0.44 14.25
N TRP A 137 12.15 -0.76 14.72
CA TRP A 137 12.57 -1.28 16.01
C TRP A 137 14.08 -1.29 16.19
N TYR A 138 14.81 -1.69 15.14
CA TYR A 138 16.26 -1.67 15.12
C TYR A 138 16.80 -0.25 15.35
N ILE A 139 16.31 0.76 14.64
CA ILE A 139 16.72 2.17 14.80
C ILE A 139 16.30 2.74 16.17
N LEU A 140 15.10 2.39 16.66
CA LEU A 140 14.56 2.85 17.95
C LEU A 140 15.40 2.37 19.14
N THR A 141 15.99 1.18 19.03
CA THR A 141 16.76 0.52 20.10
C THR A 141 18.27 0.75 20.02
N ARG A 142 18.78 1.28 18.90
CA ARG A 142 20.20 1.67 18.74
C ARG A 142 20.53 2.95 19.51
N PRO A 143 21.81 3.16 19.90
CA PRO A 143 22.24 4.41 20.50
C PRO A 143 21.85 5.63 19.67
N PRO A 144 21.61 6.81 20.29
CA PRO A 144 21.34 8.03 19.55
C PRO A 144 22.46 8.33 18.55
N PHE A 145 22.09 8.72 17.33
CA PHE A 145 23.07 9.22 16.36
C PHE A 145 23.69 10.54 16.86
N GLN A 146 24.97 10.76 16.53
CA GLN A 146 25.68 12.01 16.87
C GLN A 146 25.19 13.21 16.05
N VAL A 147 24.66 12.95 14.85
CA VAL A 147 24.12 13.97 13.95
C VAL A 147 22.63 14.17 14.25
N ASP A 148 22.16 15.42 14.15
CA ASP A 148 20.72 15.69 14.22
C ASP A 148 19.99 15.10 13.01
N THR A 149 19.27 14.01 13.25
CA THR A 149 18.53 13.27 12.22
C THR A 149 17.07 13.74 12.08
N ARG A 150 16.60 14.65 12.94
CA ARG A 150 15.20 15.08 12.99
C ARG A 150 14.77 15.77 11.70
N ARG A 151 15.62 16.63 11.14
CA ARG A 151 15.33 17.34 9.88
C ARG A 151 15.15 16.38 8.71
N TYR A 152 15.94 15.31 8.64
CA TYR A 152 15.83 14.31 7.59
C TYR A 152 14.56 13.47 7.79
N ALA A 153 14.28 13.05 9.02
CA ALA A 153 13.03 12.35 9.33
C ALA A 153 11.79 13.18 8.98
N ALA A 154 11.78 14.46 9.35
CA ALA A 154 10.71 15.39 9.02
C ALA A 154 10.58 15.59 7.50
N GLY A 155 11.69 15.81 6.81
CA GLY A 155 11.71 15.93 5.34
C GLY A 155 11.19 14.69 4.63
N THR A 156 11.60 13.49 5.06
CA THR A 156 11.11 12.22 4.50
C THR A 156 9.60 12.05 4.74
N ILE A 157 9.11 12.26 5.96
CA ILE A 157 7.68 12.11 6.27
C ILE A 157 6.86 13.14 5.50
N ALA A 158 7.32 14.40 5.43
CA ALA A 158 6.64 15.45 4.67
C ALA A 158 6.59 15.13 3.17
N ALA A 159 7.71 14.68 2.59
CA ALA A 159 7.78 14.28 1.19
C ALA A 159 6.84 13.10 0.89
N LEU A 160 6.89 12.04 1.71
CA LEU A 160 6.00 10.87 1.57
C LEU A 160 4.53 11.28 1.69
N THR A 161 4.19 12.10 2.68
CA THR A 161 2.82 12.61 2.86
C THR A 161 2.37 13.39 1.64
N ALA A 162 3.22 14.28 1.11
CA ALA A 162 2.90 15.09 -0.06
C ALA A 162 2.65 14.22 -1.31
N VAL A 163 3.54 13.27 -1.62
CA VAL A 163 3.36 12.41 -2.80
C VAL A 163 2.14 11.50 -2.66
N PHE A 164 1.96 10.85 -1.50
CA PHE A 164 0.81 9.97 -1.26
C PHE A 164 -0.51 10.73 -1.21
N ALA A 165 -0.52 12.00 -0.83
CA ALA A 165 -1.71 12.83 -0.86
C ALA A 165 -2.08 13.39 -2.23
N THR A 166 -1.12 13.47 -3.17
CA THR A 166 -1.31 14.20 -4.43
C THR A 166 -1.34 13.32 -5.66
N PHE A 167 -0.57 12.23 -5.72
CA PHE A 167 -0.38 11.46 -6.95
C PHE A 167 -1.58 10.60 -7.34
N SER A 168 -2.59 10.42 -6.48
CA SER A 168 -3.88 9.86 -6.91
C SER A 168 -4.71 10.84 -7.74
N TYR A 169 -4.53 12.15 -7.52
CA TYR A 169 -5.20 13.22 -8.27
C TYR A 169 -4.39 13.67 -9.48
N PHE A 170 -3.07 13.64 -9.36
CA PHE A 170 -2.12 14.06 -10.40
C PHE A 170 -1.09 12.95 -10.64
N PRO A 171 -1.51 11.78 -11.16
CA PRO A 171 -0.64 10.63 -11.30
C PRO A 171 0.45 10.87 -12.35
N PRO A 172 1.73 10.61 -12.04
CA PRO A 172 2.77 10.50 -13.05
C PRO A 172 2.41 9.40 -14.07
N ARG A 173 2.68 9.65 -15.36
CA ARG A 173 2.48 8.67 -16.42
C ARG A 173 3.62 7.64 -16.45
N ALA A 174 3.60 6.73 -15.49
CA ALA A 174 4.54 5.63 -15.36
C ALA A 174 3.81 4.36 -14.89
N PHE A 175 4.39 3.19 -15.19
CA PHE A 175 3.80 1.88 -14.87
C PHE A 175 3.44 1.72 -13.38
N LEU A 176 4.18 2.39 -12.48
CA LEU A 176 3.92 2.35 -11.04
C LEU A 176 2.52 2.87 -10.66
N PHE A 177 1.99 3.81 -11.43
CA PHE A 177 0.72 4.51 -11.20
C PHE A 177 -0.41 4.01 -12.11
N GLU A 178 -0.08 3.14 -13.05
CA GLU A 178 -1.02 2.66 -14.06
C GLU A 178 -1.93 1.59 -13.48
N ASN A 179 -3.22 1.73 -13.74
CA ASN A 179 -4.23 0.79 -13.32
C ASN A 179 -3.93 -0.60 -13.92
N PHE A 180 -3.69 -1.57 -13.03
CA PHE A 180 -3.27 -2.92 -13.36
C PHE A 180 -4.38 -3.92 -13.01
N PHE A 181 -5.30 -4.12 -13.95
CA PHE A 181 -6.45 -5.00 -13.76
C PHE A 181 -6.37 -6.23 -14.65
N CYS A 182 -6.81 -7.39 -14.15
CA CYS A 182 -6.73 -8.66 -14.88
C CYS A 182 -5.32 -9.03 -15.37
N TYR A 183 -4.29 -8.65 -14.61
CA TYR A 183 -2.88 -8.83 -14.95
C TYR A 183 -2.44 -8.10 -16.24
N GLN A 184 -3.13 -7.02 -16.59
CA GLN A 184 -2.80 -6.15 -17.71
C GLN A 184 -2.84 -4.69 -17.29
N TYR A 185 -1.91 -3.94 -17.86
CA TYR A 185 -1.90 -2.49 -17.82
C TYR A 185 -3.00 -1.94 -18.74
N THR A 186 -3.82 -1.04 -18.22
CA THR A 186 -5.03 -0.55 -18.91
C THR A 186 -4.83 0.76 -19.67
N GLY A 187 -3.72 1.46 -19.43
CA GLY A 187 -3.46 2.82 -19.90
C GLY A 187 -4.05 3.92 -19.02
N GLU A 188 -4.82 3.55 -17.98
CA GLU A 188 -5.51 4.51 -17.11
C GLU A 188 -4.71 4.79 -15.83
N HIS A 189 -4.81 6.02 -15.29
CA HIS A 189 -4.04 6.46 -14.13
C HIS A 189 -4.92 7.27 -13.17
N GLY A 190 -4.62 7.20 -11.87
CA GLY A 190 -5.33 7.97 -10.83
C GLY A 190 -6.80 7.60 -10.71
N ILE A 191 -7.65 8.61 -10.49
CA ILE A 191 -9.11 8.45 -10.43
C ILE A 191 -9.64 8.21 -11.85
N LEU A 192 -10.37 7.11 -12.03
CA LEU A 192 -10.87 6.64 -13.32
C LEU A 192 -12.19 7.34 -13.71
N ASP A 193 -12.45 7.43 -15.01
CA ASP A 193 -13.69 8.03 -15.53
C ASP A 193 -14.90 7.10 -15.40
N ASP A 194 -14.69 5.77 -15.52
CA ASP A 194 -15.72 4.75 -15.34
C ASP A 194 -15.22 3.59 -14.47
N TYR A 195 -15.85 3.40 -13.32
CA TYR A 195 -15.56 2.31 -12.40
C TYR A 195 -16.47 1.09 -12.56
N GLY A 196 -17.52 1.16 -13.38
CA GLY A 196 -18.45 0.05 -13.61
C GLY A 196 -17.76 -1.30 -13.90
N PRO A 197 -16.73 -1.34 -14.76
CA PRO A 197 -15.97 -2.56 -15.06
C PRO A 197 -15.20 -3.14 -13.87
N TYR A 198 -14.74 -2.28 -12.96
CA TYR A 198 -13.84 -2.62 -11.86
C TYR A 198 -14.55 -2.88 -10.54
N ARG A 199 -15.82 -2.50 -10.44
CA ARG A 199 -16.62 -2.64 -9.21
C ARG A 199 -16.67 -4.09 -8.73
N VAL A 200 -16.37 -4.28 -7.45
CA VAL A 200 -16.33 -5.59 -6.76
C VAL A 200 -17.64 -5.88 -6.04
N PHE A 201 -18.21 -4.89 -5.37
CA PHE A 201 -19.44 -4.97 -4.58
C PHE A 201 -20.67 -4.67 -5.43
N VAL A 202 -21.79 -5.30 -5.07
CA VAL A 202 -23.07 -5.05 -5.74
C VAL A 202 -23.56 -3.64 -5.37
N LYS A 203 -23.95 -2.86 -6.38
CA LYS A 203 -24.61 -1.57 -6.16
C LYS A 203 -26.12 -1.80 -5.97
N VAL A 204 -26.70 -1.18 -4.95
CA VAL A 204 -28.14 -1.11 -4.76
C VAL A 204 -28.61 0.26 -5.24
N GLU A 205 -29.43 0.28 -6.28
CA GLU A 205 -30.01 1.49 -6.84
C GLU A 205 -31.16 2.02 -5.96
N ALA A 206 -31.58 3.27 -6.18
CA ALA A 206 -32.60 3.93 -5.37
C ALA A 206 -33.98 3.25 -5.43
N ASP A 207 -34.25 2.48 -6.49
CA ASP A 207 -35.46 1.67 -6.68
C ASP A 207 -35.34 0.26 -6.06
N GLY A 208 -34.24 -0.05 -5.38
CA GLY A 208 -33.96 -1.35 -4.79
C GLY A 208 -33.39 -2.38 -5.78
N ALA A 209 -33.20 -2.02 -7.05
CA ALA A 209 -32.58 -2.90 -8.02
C ALA A 209 -31.08 -3.10 -7.69
N THR A 210 -30.58 -4.31 -7.93
CA THR A 210 -29.16 -4.62 -7.76
C THR A 210 -28.45 -4.61 -9.10
N LYS A 211 -27.32 -3.91 -9.16
CA LYS A 211 -26.41 -3.91 -10.32
C LYS A 211 -25.08 -4.51 -9.89
N ALA A 212 -24.79 -5.71 -10.40
CA ALA A 212 -23.50 -6.35 -10.19
C ALA A 212 -22.40 -5.58 -10.95
N GLY A 213 -21.22 -5.44 -10.34
CA GLY A 213 -20.03 -4.91 -11.00
C GLY A 213 -19.43 -5.89 -12.01
N GLY A 214 -18.53 -5.40 -12.87
CA GLY A 214 -17.81 -6.21 -13.84
C GLY A 214 -16.82 -7.19 -13.21
N GLY A 215 -16.27 -6.88 -12.03
CA GLY A 215 -15.12 -7.51 -11.36
C GLY A 215 -14.67 -8.88 -11.88
N VAL A 216 -15.39 -9.94 -11.51
CA VAL A 216 -14.98 -11.34 -11.80
C VAL A 216 -15.18 -11.72 -13.27
N ASN A 217 -16.22 -11.19 -13.92
CA ASN A 217 -16.57 -11.53 -15.31
C ASN A 217 -15.82 -10.66 -16.33
N TYR A 218 -15.34 -9.48 -15.92
CA TYR A 218 -14.64 -8.53 -16.77
C TYR A 218 -13.33 -9.12 -17.31
N CYS A 219 -12.55 -9.78 -16.46
CA CYS A 219 -11.31 -10.43 -16.89
C CYS A 219 -11.55 -11.54 -17.93
N ALA A 220 -12.59 -12.35 -17.74
CA ALA A 220 -12.96 -13.39 -18.68
C ALA A 220 -13.48 -12.82 -20.02
N GLY A 221 -14.23 -11.71 -19.97
CA GLY A 221 -14.75 -11.01 -21.15
C GLY A 221 -13.65 -10.31 -21.97
N ARG A 222 -12.70 -9.64 -21.31
CA ARG A 222 -11.58 -8.93 -21.94
C ARG A 222 -10.61 -9.89 -22.64
N GLN A 223 -10.33 -11.06 -22.06
CA GLN A 223 -9.50 -12.08 -22.71
C GLN A 223 -10.11 -12.61 -24.02
N ARG A 224 -11.45 -12.64 -24.12
CA ARG A 224 -12.15 -13.04 -25.35
C ARG A 224 -12.09 -11.98 -26.45
N SER A 225 -12.13 -10.69 -26.12
CA SER A 225 -12.06 -9.62 -27.12
C SER A 225 -10.65 -9.40 -27.69
N THR A 226 -9.61 -9.84 -26.97
CA THR A 226 -8.22 -9.79 -27.44
C THR A 226 -7.75 -11.07 -28.15
N ALA A 227 -8.60 -12.10 -28.25
CA ALA A 227 -8.27 -13.30 -29.00
C ALA A 227 -8.29 -12.99 -30.51
N PRO A 228 -7.28 -13.40 -31.30
CA PRO A 228 -7.33 -13.22 -32.74
C PRO A 228 -8.56 -13.92 -33.30
N VAL A 229 -9.37 -13.20 -34.08
CA VAL A 229 -10.48 -13.77 -34.84
C VAL A 229 -9.88 -14.84 -35.75
N ALA A 230 -10.33 -16.09 -35.60
CA ALA A 230 -9.92 -17.16 -36.49
C ALA A 230 -10.24 -16.73 -37.93
N PRO A 231 -9.31 -16.88 -38.89
CA PRO A 231 -9.61 -16.56 -40.27
C PRO A 231 -10.81 -17.42 -40.70
N ASP A 232 -11.85 -16.76 -41.19
CA ASP A 232 -13.02 -17.43 -41.74
C ASP A 232 -12.55 -18.46 -42.77
N ALA A 233 -12.83 -19.74 -42.49
CA ALA A 233 -12.63 -20.81 -43.45
C ALA A 233 -13.71 -20.67 -44.53
N GLY A 234 -13.42 -19.83 -45.52
CA GLY A 234 -14.12 -19.77 -46.80
C GLY A 234 -13.69 -20.90 -47.72
#